data_AF-A0A024VZM2-F1
#
_entry.id   AF-A0A024VZM2-F1
#
_cell.length_a   1.000
_cell.length_b   1.000
_cell.length_c   1.000
_cell.angle_alpha   90.00
_cell.angle_beta   90.00
_cell.angle_gamma   90.00
#
_symmetry.space_group_name_H-M   'P 1'
#
loop_
_entity.id
_entity.type
_entity.pdbx_description
1 polymer ?
#
loop_
_entity_poly.entity_id
_entity_poly.type
_entity_poly.pdbx_seq_one_letter_code
_entity_poly.pdbx_strand_id
1 'polypeptide(L)' 'MSKFELKNNKSIENLHHEFCGQVENRDDILDVDTHFIVFVQIEGKIIELDGRKDHPTVHCFTNGDNFLYVSIII' A
#
# COMPACT_ATOMS: atom_id res chain seq x y z
N MET A 1 -8.07 -9.79 8.29
CA MET A 1 -8.89 -8.57 8.44
C MET A 1 -9.54 -8.27 7.10
N SER A 2 -10.86 -8.18 7.05
CA SER A 2 -11.64 -7.85 5.85
C SER A 2 -11.72 -6.32 5.64
N LYS A 3 -12.14 -5.88 4.45
CA LYS A 3 -12.43 -4.45 4.18
C LYS A 3 -13.47 -3.89 5.16
N PHE A 4 -14.47 -4.68 5.52
CA PHE A 4 -15.51 -4.28 6.48
C PHE A 4 -14.95 -4.14 7.91
N GLU A 5 -14.09 -5.05 8.34
CA GLU A 5 -13.45 -4.97 9.66
C GLU A 5 -12.53 -3.74 9.74
N LEU A 6 -11.73 -3.46 8.71
CA LEU A 6 -10.85 -2.29 8.69
C LEU A 6 -11.64 -0.97 8.73
N LYS A 7 -12.70 -0.84 7.92
CA LYS A 7 -13.55 0.35 7.87
C LYS A 7 -14.18 0.70 9.23
N ASN A 8 -14.46 -0.30 10.06
CA ASN A 8 -15.11 -0.11 11.35
C ASN A 8 -14.12 -0.13 12.53
N ASN A 9 -12.81 -0.24 12.29
CA ASN A 9 -11.82 -0.31 13.35
C ASN A 9 -11.34 1.08 13.79
N LYS A 10 -11.94 1.59 14.88
CA LYS A 10 -11.59 2.90 15.44
C LYS A 10 -10.17 3.00 16.01
N SER A 11 -9.60 1.90 16.48
CA SER A 11 -8.21 1.92 16.98
C SER A 11 -7.23 2.22 15.86
N ILE A 12 -7.40 1.56 14.70
CA ILE A 12 -6.57 1.78 13.53
C ILE A 12 -6.81 3.18 12.94
N GLU A 13 -8.06 3.62 12.86
CA GLU A 13 -8.40 4.97 12.38
C GLU A 13 -7.76 6.06 13.23
N ASN A 14 -7.82 5.95 14.57
CA ASN A 14 -7.24 6.95 15.46
C ASN A 14 -5.72 7.00 15.32
N LEU A 15 -5.04 5.85 15.35
CA LEU A 15 -3.60 5.78 15.14
C LEU A 15 -3.20 6.32 13.75
N HIS A 16 -3.97 6.02 12.71
CA HIS A 16 -3.71 6.57 11.38
C HIS A 16 -3.73 8.11 11.38
N HIS A 17 -4.71 8.74 12.03
CA HIS A 17 -4.81 10.20 12.13
C HIS A 17 -3.74 10.82 13.05
N GLU A 18 -3.21 10.09 14.03
CA GLU A 18 -2.09 10.56 14.86
C GLU A 18 -0.77 10.66 14.07
N PHE A 19 -0.61 9.86 13.01
CA PHE A 19 0.61 9.77 12.21
C PHE A 19 0.41 10.18 10.74
N CYS A 20 -0.72 10.79 10.39
CA CYS A 20 -0.94 11.30 9.04
C CYS A 20 -0.11 12.58 8.79
N GLY A 21 -0.03 12.99 7.52
CA GLY A 21 0.58 14.27 7.16
C GLY A 21 -0.13 15.44 7.86
N GLN A 22 0.62 16.51 8.11
CA GLN A 22 0.03 17.76 8.58
C GLN A 22 -0.90 18.33 7.50
N VAL A 23 -2.05 18.84 7.94
CA VAL A 23 -3.08 19.43 7.08
C VAL A 23 -3.10 20.93 7.31
N GLU A 24 -2.87 21.73 6.27
CA GLU A 24 -2.93 23.19 6.33
C GLU A 24 -4.24 23.72 5.75
N ASN A 25 -4.80 23.03 4.77
CA ASN A 25 -6.03 23.42 4.10
C ASN A 25 -6.92 22.20 3.79
N ARG A 26 -8.11 22.46 3.24
CA ARG A 26 -9.11 21.41 2.97
C ARG A 26 -8.71 20.50 1.81
N ASP A 27 -7.96 21.01 0.84
CA ASP A 27 -7.59 20.30 -0.37
C ASP A 27 -6.58 19.18 -0.06
N ASP A 28 -5.74 19.34 0.97
CA ASP A 28 -4.80 18.32 1.46
C ASP A 28 -5.48 16.97 1.83
N ILE A 29 -6.79 16.98 2.12
CA ILE A 29 -7.56 15.77 2.47
C ILE A 29 -8.56 15.39 1.36
N LEU A 30 -9.03 16.35 0.57
CA LEU A 30 -10.09 16.12 -0.43
C LEU A 30 -9.58 15.87 -1.84
N ASP A 31 -8.41 16.40 -2.20
CA ASP A 31 -7.80 16.25 -3.52
C ASP A 31 -6.63 15.26 -3.46
N VAL A 32 -6.95 13.97 -3.52
CA VAL A 32 -5.98 12.88 -3.39
C VAL A 32 -5.59 12.36 -4.77
N ASP A 33 -4.42 12.77 -5.25
CA ASP A 33 -3.86 12.35 -6.56
C ASP A 33 -2.70 11.34 -6.43
N THR A 34 -2.19 11.14 -5.21
CA THR A 34 -1.10 10.20 -4.90
C THR A 34 -1.68 8.91 -4.31
N HIS A 35 -1.23 7.74 -4.80
CA HIS A 35 -1.70 6.43 -4.36
C HIS A 35 -0.60 5.62 -3.68
N PHE A 36 -0.96 4.85 -2.66
CA PHE A 36 -0.03 3.98 -1.93
C PHE A 36 -0.22 2.52 -2.35
N ILE A 37 0.86 1.89 -2.81
CA ILE A 37 0.95 0.46 -3.11
C ILE A 37 2.18 -0.13 -2.41
N VAL A 38 2.26 -1.46 -2.31
CA VAL A 38 3.45 -2.13 -1.77
C VAL A 38 3.86 -3.32 -2.65
N PHE A 39 5.16 -3.48 -2.84
CA PHE A 39 5.77 -4.66 -3.43
C PHE A 39 6.31 -5.56 -2.34
N VAL A 40 6.08 -6.87 -2.46
CA VAL A 40 6.60 -7.89 -1.54
C VAL A 40 7.19 -9.06 -2.31
N GLN A 41 8.17 -9.74 -1.71
CA GLN A 41 8.67 -11.02 -2.23
C GLN A 41 7.93 -12.17 -1.55
N ILE A 42 7.19 -12.96 -2.33
CA ILE A 42 6.51 -14.18 -1.85
C ILE A 42 6.91 -15.32 -2.78
N GLU A 43 7.46 -16.40 -2.22
CA GLU A 43 7.88 -17.60 -2.97
C GLU A 43 8.76 -17.28 -4.19
N GLY A 44 9.68 -16.32 -4.03
CA GLY A 44 10.58 -15.89 -5.10
C GLY A 44 9.92 -15.09 -6.21
N LYS A 45 8.72 -14.54 -6.01
CA LYS A 45 8.06 -13.63 -6.97
C LYS A 45 7.84 -12.25 -6.36
N ILE A 46 7.90 -11.22 -7.20
CA ILE A 46 7.47 -9.88 -6.84
C ILE A 46 5.95 -9.79 -7.01
N ILE A 47 5.28 -9.45 -5.91
CA ILE A 47 3.83 -9.28 -5.85
C ILE A 47 3.54 -7.83 -5.48
N GLU A 48 2.80 -7.14 -6.32
CA GLU A 48 2.22 -5.83 -6.01
C GLU A 48 0.86 -6.04 -5.31
N LEU A 49 0.72 -5.41 -4.14
CA LEU A 49 -0.52 -5.38 -3.37
C LEU A 49 -1.12 -3.99 -3.46
N ASP A 50 -2.12 -3.86 -4.34
CA ASP A 50 -2.94 -2.66 -4.50
C ASP A 50 -4.38 -2.97 -4.03
N GLY A 51 -4.83 -2.30 -2.97
CA GLY A 51 -6.18 -2.49 -2.41
C GLY A 51 -7.33 -2.03 -3.32
N ARG A 52 -7.02 -1.28 -4.39
CA ARG A 52 -7.98 -0.86 -5.43
C ARG A 52 -8.20 -1.92 -6.52
N LYS A 53 -7.27 -2.86 -6.71
CA LYS A 53 -7.42 -3.99 -7.65
C LYS A 53 -8.20 -5.13 -6.99
N ASP A 54 -8.79 -6.00 -7.81
CA ASP A 54 -9.53 -7.18 -7.33
C ASP A 54 -8.58 -8.24 -6.75
N HIS A 55 -7.36 -8.33 -7.29
CA HIS A 55 -6.38 -9.35 -6.95
C HIS A 55 -4.94 -8.76 -6.93
N PRO A 56 -4.01 -9.41 -6.20
CA PRO A 56 -2.58 -9.09 -6.29
C PRO A 56 -2.06 -9.18 -7.73
N THR A 57 -1.14 -8.28 -8.11
CA THR A 57 -0.47 -8.36 -9.41
C THR A 57 0.84 -9.10 -9.26
N VAL A 58 0.99 -10.23 -9.96
CA VAL A 58 2.24 -11.00 -10.00
C VAL A 58 3.09 -10.47 -11.15
N HIS A 59 4.32 -10.04 -10.85
CA HIS A 59 5.20 -9.42 -11.84
C HIS A 59 6.20 -10.41 -12.43
N CYS A 60 7.24 -10.77 -11.68
CA CYS A 60 8.31 -11.66 -12.15
C CYS A 60 8.99 -12.39 -10.98
N PHE A 61 9.92 -13.29 -11.32
CA PHE A 61 10.76 -13.97 -10.32
C PHE A 61 11.88 -13.05 -9.80
N THR A 62 12.23 -13.21 -8.55
CA THR A 62 13.34 -12.52 -7.88
C THR A 62 13.90 -13.37 -6.73
N ASN A 63 14.97 -12.88 -6.11
CA ASN A 63 15.54 -13.40 -4.87
C ASN A 63 15.82 -12.23 -3.91
N GLY A 64 16.29 -12.52 -2.69
CA GLY A 64 16.52 -11.48 -1.67
C GLY A 64 17.50 -10.40 -2.11
N ASP A 65 18.57 -10.78 -2.83
CA ASP A 65 19.61 -9.86 -3.28
C ASP A 65 19.13 -8.93 -4.41
N ASN A 66 18.21 -9.42 -5.24
CA ASN A 66 17.71 -8.73 -6.42
C ASN A 66 16.36 -8.04 -6.21
N PHE A 67 15.65 -8.30 -5.10
CA PHE A 67 14.30 -7.80 -4.87
C PHE A 67 14.21 -6.29 -5.09
N LEU A 68 15.10 -5.51 -4.48
CA LEU A 68 15.12 -4.05 -4.58
C LEU A 68 15.34 -3.57 -6.03
N TYR A 69 16.32 -4.14 -6.73
CA TYR A 69 16.65 -3.72 -8.09
C TYR A 69 15.52 -4.04 -9.06
N VAL A 70 14.91 -5.20 -8.92
CA VAL A 70 13.82 -5.64 -9.79
C VAL A 70 12.53 -4.88 -9.44
N SER A 71 12.26 -4.54 -8.17
CA SER A 71 11.06 -3.79 -7.80
C SER A 71 11.03 -2.34 -8.30
N ILE A 72 12.20 -1.75 -8.61
CA ILE A 72 12.29 -0.35 -9.09
C ILE A 72 11.99 -0.24 -10.60
N ILE A 73 12.15 -1.33 -11.36
CA ILE A 73 12.00 -1.32 -12.82
C ILE A 73 10.62 -1.82 -13.31
N ILE A 74 9.77 -2.22 -12.38
CA ILE A 74 8.39 -2.66 -12.62
C ILE A 74 7.46 -1.45 -12.47
#